data_AF-W1YDZ0-F1
#
_entry.id   AF-W1YDZ0-F1
#
_cell.length_a   1.000
_cell.length_b   1.000
_cell.length_c   1.000
_cell.angle_alpha   90.00
_cell.angle_beta   90.00
_cell.angle_gamma   90.00
#
_symmetry.space_group_name_H-M   'P 1'
#
loop_
_entity.id
_entity.type
_entity.pdbx_description
1 polymer ?
#
loop_
_entity_poly.entity_id
_entity_poly.type
_entity_poly.pdbx_seq_one_letter_code
_entity_poly.pdbx_strand_id
1 'polypeptide(L)' 'FRREKLGFVFQDFNLLDTLSVKDNILLPLVLSRRPVKEMMNKVESVSRELGIHQLLEKYPYEISGGQ' A
#
# COMPACT_ATOMS: atom_id res chain seq x y z
N PHE A 1 2.20 -14.74 13.12
CA PHE A 1 0.82 -15.20 12.84
C PHE A 1 -0.14 -14.08 12.43
N ARG A 2 -0.75 -13.30 13.35
CA ARG A 2 -1.80 -12.31 12.97
C ARG A 2 -1.34 -11.33 11.88
N ARG A 3 -0.19 -10.66 12.08
CA ARG A 3 0.40 -9.71 11.11
C ARG A 3 0.80 -10.33 9.76
N GLU A 4 0.98 -11.64 9.68
CA GLU A 4 1.50 -12.34 8.49
C GLU A 4 0.41 -13.06 7.70
N LYS A 5 -0.75 -13.29 8.32
CA LYS A 5 -1.80 -14.18 7.79
C LYS A 5 -3.20 -13.55 7.78
N LEU A 6 -3.41 -12.44 8.49
CA LEU A 6 -4.69 -11.76 8.55
C LEU A 6 -4.55 -10.35 7.99
N GLY A 7 -5.34 -10.03 6.96
CA GLY A 7 -5.54 -8.69 6.44
C GLY A 7 -6.81 -8.07 7.01
N PHE A 8 -6.80 -6.77 7.23
CA PHE A 8 -7.96 -6.00 7.67
C PHE A 8 -8.26 -4.94 6.60
N VAL A 9 -9.54 -4.72 6.35
CA VAL A 9 -10.04 -3.59 5.55
C VAL A 9 -10.93 -2.77 6.49
N PHE A 10 -10.69 -1.46 6.53
CA PHE A 10 -11.39 -0.53 7.41
C PHE A 10 -12.38 0.32 6.59
N GLN A 11 -13.45 0.79 7.22
CA GLN A 11 -14.41 1.70 6.59
C GLN A 11 -13.81 3.10 6.41
N ASP A 12 -13.10 3.59 7.44
CA ASP A 12 -12.26 4.78 7.34
C ASP A 12 -10.88 4.42 6.78
N PHE A 13 -10.34 5.27 5.91
CA PHE A 13 -9.03 5.03 5.31
C PHE A 13 -7.93 5.17 6.37
N ASN A 14 -7.44 4.04 6.89
CA ASN A 14 -6.28 3.99 7.79
C ASN A 14 -4.96 4.06 7.00
N LEU A 15 -4.85 5.03 6.09
CA LEU A 15 -3.62 5.33 5.34
C LEU A 15 -2.80 6.38 6.08
N LEU A 16 -1.49 6.34 5.91
CA LEU A 16 -0.59 7.37 6.41
C LEU A 16 -0.49 8.48 5.36
N ASP A 17 -1.05 9.65 5.66
CA ASP A 17 -1.14 10.79 4.73
C ASP A 17 0.21 11.37 4.34
N THR A 18 1.24 11.17 5.16
CA THR A 18 2.61 11.59 4.90
C THR A 18 3.36 10.66 3.94
N LEU A 19 2.72 9.56 3.51
CA LEU A 19 3.30 8.53 2.67
C LEU A 19 2.53 8.41 1.35
N SER A 20 3.22 8.08 0.26
CA SER A 20 2.55 7.75 -1.00
C SER A 20 1.73 6.46 -0.88
N VAL A 21 0.85 6.20 -1.85
CA VAL A 21 0.12 4.92 -1.95
C VAL A 21 1.10 3.75 -2.02
N LYS A 22 2.19 3.88 -2.79
CA LYS A 22 3.26 2.89 -2.86
C LYS A 22 3.89 2.63 -1.50
N ASP A 23 4.21 3.67 -0.75
CA ASP A 23 4.85 3.55 0.56
C ASP A 23 3.91 2.90 1.58
N ASN A 24 2.62 3.24 1.55
CA ASN A 24 1.59 2.59 2.36
C ASN A 24 1.50 1.07 2.07
N ILE A 25 1.62 0.66 0.80
CA ILE A 25 1.64 -0.77 0.40
C ILE A 25 2.95 -1.45 0.84
N LEU A 26 4.09 -0.75 0.76
CA LEU A 26 5.41 -1.29 1.11
C LEU A 26 5.62 -1.45 2.62
N LEU A 27 5.02 -0.58 3.43
CA LEU A 27 5.20 -0.51 4.88
C LEU A 27 5.17 -1.89 5.59
N PRO A 28 4.14 -2.75 5.40
CA PRO A 28 4.12 -4.07 6.05
C PRO A 28 5.27 -5.00 5.60
N LEU A 29 5.74 -4.87 4.36
CA LEU A 29 6.83 -5.69 3.82
C LEU A 29 8.19 -5.24 4.36
N VAL A 30 8.40 -3.93 4.51
CA VAL A 30 9.60 -3.34 5.14
C VAL A 30 9.71 -3.78 6.60
N LEU A 31 8.60 -3.73 7.34
CA LEU A 31 8.53 -4.21 8.73
C LEU A 31 8.80 -5.73 8.84
N SER A 32 8.59 -6.47 7.75
CA SER A 32 8.87 -7.90 7.64
C SER A 32 10.28 -8.19 7.09
N ARG A 33 11.12 -7.18 6.88
CA ARG A 33 12.51 -7.27 6.37
C ARG A 33 12.64 -8.06 5.06
N ARG A 34 11.66 -7.92 4.17
CA ARG A 34 11.69 -8.55 2.84
C ARG A 34 12.75 -7.87 1.95
N PRO A 35 13.41 -8.60 1.03
CA PRO A 35 14.33 -8.00 0.06
C PRO A 35 13.63 -6.96 -0.83
N VAL A 36 14.28 -5.84 -1.11
CA VAL A 36 13.72 -4.73 -1.90
C VAL A 36 13.16 -5.20 -3.24
N LYS A 37 13.89 -6.06 -3.94
CA LYS A 37 13.45 -6.61 -5.24
C LYS A 37 12.13 -7.38 -5.13
N GLU A 38 11.95 -8.17 -4.08
CA GLU A 38 10.72 -8.93 -3.86
C GLU A 38 9.55 -8.00 -3.54
N MET A 39 9.79 -6.98 -2.71
CA MET A 39 8.76 -6.00 -2.34
C MET A 39 8.27 -5.23 -3.56
N MET A 40 9.19 -4.74 -4.41
CA MET A 40 8.84 -3.99 -5.61
C MET A 40 8.03 -4.83 -6.59
N ASN A 41 8.44 -6.08 -6.84
CA ASN A 41 7.69 -7.00 -7.70
C ASN A 41 6.27 -7.24 -7.15
N LYS A 42 6.12 -7.36 -5.83
CA LYS A 42 4.82 -7.59 -5.20
C LYS A 42 3.92 -6.38 -5.31
N VAL A 43 4.44 -5.17 -5.06
CA VAL A 43 3.69 -3.92 -5.21
C VAL A 43 3.25 -3.72 -6.66
N GLU A 44 4.14 -3.98 -7.62
CA GLU A 44 3.79 -3.88 -9.04
C GLU A 44 2.65 -4.84 -9.41
N SER A 45 2.76 -6.12 -9.02
CA SER A 45 1.72 -7.12 -9.30
C SER A 45 0.38 -6.74 -8.69
N VAL A 46 0.35 -6.42 -7.39
CA VAL A 46 -0.90 -6.14 -6.65
C VAL A 46 -1.54 -4.84 -7.14
N SER A 47 -0.74 -3.80 -7.39
CA SER A 47 -1.27 -2.52 -7.88
C SER A 47 -1.89 -2.62 -9.26
N ARG A 48 -1.36 -3.50 -10.14
CA ARG A 48 -1.96 -3.78 -11.45
C ARG A 48 -3.25 -4.59 -11.32
N GLU A 49 -3.25 -5.62 -10.48
CA GLU A 49 -4.44 -6.46 -10.23
C GLU A 49 -5.61 -5.65 -9.66
N LEU A 50 -5.31 -4.70 -8.77
CA LEU A 50 -6.29 -3.78 -8.19
C LEU A 50 -6.63 -2.58 -9.09
N GLY A 51 -5.96 -2.42 -10.25
CA GLY A 51 -6.19 -1.28 -11.16
C GLY A 51 -5.71 0.08 -10.64
N ILE A 52 -4.91 0.12 -9.57
CA ILE A 52 -4.43 1.34 -8.90
C ILE A 52 -2.98 1.70 -9.24
N HIS A 53 -2.35 1.02 -10.19
CA HIS A 53 -0.94 1.21 -10.53
C HIS A 53 -0.57 2.67 -10.82
N GLN A 54 -1.46 3.41 -11.49
CA GLN A 54 -1.25 4.83 -11.83
C GLN A 54 -1.32 5.76 -10.61
N LEU A 55 -1.81 5.27 -9.47
CA LEU A 55 -1.95 6.03 -8.22
C LEU A 55 -0.77 5.84 -7.27
N LEU A 56 0.19 4.97 -7.60
CA LEU A 56 1.27 4.58 -6.70
C LEU A 56 2.10 5.76 -6.16
N GLU A 57 2.36 6.76 -7.01
CA GLU A 57 3.14 7.94 -6.63
C GLU A 57 2.30 9.06 -6.02
N LYS A 58 0.97 8.89 -5.96
CA LYS A 58 0.07 9.86 -5.32
C LYS A 58 0.05 9.64 -3.82
N TYR A 59 -0.29 10.70 -3.09
CA TYR A 59 -0.59 10.67 -1.67
C TYR A 59 -2.09 10.44 -1.42
N PRO A 60 -2.48 9.90 -0.24
CA PRO A 60 -3.87 9.64 0.11
C PRO A 60 -4.80 10.85 -0.11
N TYR A 61 -4.37 12.06 0.26
CA TYR A 61 -5.17 13.27 0.09
C TYR A 61 -5.40 13.67 -1.38
N GLU A 62 -4.62 13.15 -2.33
CA GLU A 62 -4.78 13.40 -3.77
C GLU A 62 -5.76 12.43 -4.45
N ILE A 63 -6.14 11.36 -3.74
CA ILE A 63 -7.04 10.31 -4.22
C ILE A 63 -8.33 10.23 -3.41
N SER A 64 -8.31 10.67 -2.15
CA SER A 64 -9.54 10.93 -1.42
C SER A 64 -10.17 12.13 -2.09
N GLY A 65 -11.21 11.89 -2.90
CA GLY A 65 -12.04 12.95 -3.45
C GLY A 65 -12.62 13.72 -2.29
N GLY A 66 -11.96 14.82 -1.92
CA GLY A 66 -12.33 15.64 -0.79
C GLY A 66 -13.70 16.27 -1.02
N GLN A 67 -14.72 15.62 -0.48
CA GLN A 67 -15.89 16.21 0.14
C GLN A 67 -16.16 15.46 1.45
#